data_AF-A0A0A1TY35-F1
#
_entry.id   AF-A0A0A1TY35-F1
#
_cell.length_a   1.000
_cell.length_b   1.000
_cell.length_c   1.000
_cell.angle_alpha   90.00
_cell.angle_beta   90.00
_cell.angle_gamma   90.00
#
_symmetry.space_group_name_H-M   'P 1'
#
loop_
_entity.id
_entity.type
_entity.pdbx_description
1 polymer ?
#
loop_
_entity_poly.entity_id
_entity_poly.type
_entity_poly.pdbx_seq_one_letter_code
_entity_poly.pdbx_strand_id
1 'polypeptide(L)'
;MEVEGIHPLLLPYLQRFLRKQDDKSLQKLKSEVDEMIDGVPREAEYWRAVRVKIGEELLNWNQKGMENSQKTKMVFETLKNEPLKVNTTFVKEITFGKNDTGNTKKEKPEVQIRKKMRQIHVNGKIETVTEGIQISALYSNFQGKVSYQIKKNEKNLNDSLLVITASEKYTDFQINIPNKSIETSVRKGFVCSLEDGLFRLHFNFRN
;
A
#
# COMPACT_ATOMS: atom_id res chain seq x y z
N MET A 1 -13.47 -47.01 -17.58
CA MET A 1 -13.72 -46.20 -16.36
C MET A 1 -13.90 -44.78 -16.83
N GLU A 2 -15.14 -44.31 -16.88
CA GLU A 2 -15.45 -42.90 -17.14
C GLU A 2 -14.92 -42.11 -15.94
N VAL A 3 -14.07 -41.12 -16.19
CA VAL A 3 -13.50 -40.30 -15.13
C VAL A 3 -14.55 -39.24 -14.80
N GLU A 4 -15.34 -39.49 -13.77
CA GLU A 4 -16.22 -38.50 -13.16
C GLU A 4 -15.34 -37.40 -12.53
N GLY A 5 -15.24 -36.25 -13.19
CA GLY A 5 -14.44 -35.10 -12.75
C GLY A 5 -13.38 -34.61 -13.74
N ILE A 6 -12.42 -33.81 -13.26
CA ILE A 6 -11.34 -33.29 -14.11
C ILE A 6 -10.37 -34.43 -14.44
N HIS A 7 -10.14 -34.66 -15.73
CA HIS A 7 -9.15 -35.63 -16.18
C HIS A 7 -7.76 -35.29 -15.61
N PRO A 8 -7.01 -36.25 -15.04
CA PRO A 8 -5.71 -35.99 -14.39
C PRO A 8 -4.69 -35.25 -15.28
N LEU A 9 -4.72 -35.49 -16.59
CA LEU A 9 -3.85 -34.80 -17.55
C LEU A 9 -4.19 -33.31 -17.73
N LEU A 10 -5.43 -32.90 -17.47
CA LEU A 10 -5.88 -31.50 -17.59
C LEU A 10 -5.65 -30.71 -16.30
N LEU A 11 -5.56 -31.40 -15.16
CA LEU A 11 -5.43 -30.77 -13.86
C LEU A 11 -4.21 -29.82 -13.75
N PRO A 12 -3.00 -30.18 -14.22
CA PRO A 12 -1.85 -29.26 -14.19
C PRO A 12 -2.06 -27.99 -15.03
N TYR A 13 -2.76 -28.10 -16.16
CA TYR A 13 -3.05 -26.96 -17.03
C TYR A 13 -4.06 -26.01 -16.39
N LEU A 14 -5.13 -26.57 -15.81
CA LEU A 14 -6.12 -25.81 -15.06
C LEU A 14 -5.46 -25.08 -13.89
N GLN A 15 -4.66 -25.78 -13.07
CA GLN A 15 -3.94 -25.17 -11.96
C GLN A 15 -3.00 -24.04 -12.42
N ARG A 16 -2.26 -24.25 -13.51
CA ARG A 16 -1.38 -23.22 -14.07
C ARG A 16 -2.17 -22.01 -14.59
N PHE A 17 -3.34 -22.23 -15.15
CA PHE A 17 -4.23 -21.16 -15.60
C PHE A 17 -4.76 -20.35 -14.41
N LEU A 18 -5.30 -21.02 -13.39
CA LEU A 18 -5.88 -20.40 -12.20
C LEU A 18 -4.84 -19.56 -11.42
N ARG A 19 -3.60 -20.08 -11.26
CA ARG A 19 -2.51 -19.37 -10.58
C ARG A 19 -2.11 -18.03 -11.21
N LYS A 20 -2.47 -17.79 -12.46
CA LYS A 20 -2.16 -16.54 -13.18
C LYS A 20 -3.28 -15.50 -13.07
N GLN A 21 -4.43 -15.88 -12.52
CA GLN A 21 -5.57 -15.00 -12.36
C GLN A 21 -5.46 -14.17 -11.07
N ASP A 22 -6.00 -12.96 -11.11
CA ASP A 22 -6.21 -12.15 -9.91
C ASP A 22 -7.50 -12.57 -9.18
N ASP A 23 -7.68 -12.11 -7.94
CA ASP A 23 -8.86 -12.43 -7.12
C ASP A 23 -10.17 -12.11 -7.86
N LYS A 24 -10.26 -10.95 -8.52
CA LYS A 24 -11.46 -10.53 -9.25
C LYS A 24 -11.80 -11.50 -10.39
N SER A 25 -10.81 -11.94 -11.16
CA SER A 25 -11.00 -12.89 -12.25
C SER A 25 -11.35 -14.29 -11.73
N LEU A 26 -10.76 -14.72 -10.60
CA LEU A 26 -11.12 -15.98 -9.95
C LEU A 26 -12.56 -15.97 -9.41
N GLN A 27 -13.02 -14.87 -8.80
CA GLN A 27 -14.41 -14.72 -8.36
C GLN A 27 -15.37 -14.75 -9.54
N LYS A 28 -15.02 -14.08 -10.66
CA LYS A 28 -15.81 -14.12 -11.88
C LYS A 28 -15.92 -15.53 -12.45
N LEU A 29 -14.78 -16.23 -12.58
CA LEU A 29 -14.72 -17.62 -13.05
C LEU A 29 -15.55 -18.55 -12.15
N LYS A 30 -15.52 -18.33 -10.83
CA LYS A 30 -16.35 -19.09 -9.90
C LYS A 30 -17.84 -18.93 -10.20
N SER A 31 -18.32 -17.70 -10.42
CA SER A 31 -19.71 -17.44 -10.79
C SER A 31 -20.09 -18.07 -12.13
N GLU A 32 -19.22 -17.94 -13.15
CA GLU A 32 -19.45 -18.55 -14.46
C GLU A 32 -19.54 -20.09 -14.35
N VAL A 33 -18.70 -20.72 -13.52
CA VAL A 33 -18.75 -22.16 -13.27
C VAL A 33 -20.01 -22.56 -12.50
N ASP A 34 -20.48 -21.74 -11.55
CA ASP A 34 -21.72 -22.00 -10.81
C ASP A 34 -22.93 -22.06 -11.77
N GLU A 35 -23.00 -21.16 -12.76
CA GLU A 35 -24.03 -21.20 -13.81
C GLU A 35 -23.96 -22.48 -14.67
N MET A 36 -22.75 -22.97 -14.97
CA MET A 36 -22.55 -24.20 -15.76
C MET A 36 -22.96 -25.47 -14.99
N ILE A 37 -22.79 -25.49 -13.67
CA ILE A 37 -23.24 -26.59 -12.80
C ILE A 37 -24.77 -26.71 -12.84
N ASP A 38 -25.47 -25.57 -12.80
CA ASP A 38 -26.93 -25.52 -12.78
C ASP A 38 -27.54 -25.80 -14.17
N GLY A 39 -26.84 -25.43 -15.24
CA GLY A 39 -27.32 -25.54 -16.62
C GLY A 39 -27.12 -26.90 -17.31
N VAL A 40 -26.11 -27.70 -16.91
CA VAL A 40 -25.73 -28.93 -17.63
C VAL A 40 -25.59 -30.13 -16.68
N PRO A 41 -26.67 -30.90 -16.44
CA PRO A 41 -26.68 -32.00 -15.46
C PRO A 41 -25.64 -33.10 -15.74
N ARG A 42 -25.34 -33.35 -17.02
CA ARG A 42 -24.43 -34.41 -17.46
C ARG A 42 -22.95 -34.11 -17.19
N GLU A 43 -22.60 -32.83 -17.04
CA GLU A 43 -21.23 -32.37 -16.80
C GLU A 43 -21.07 -31.73 -15.42
N ALA A 44 -22.13 -31.74 -14.60
CA ALA A 44 -22.16 -31.06 -13.31
C ALA A 44 -21.00 -31.50 -12.41
N GLU A 45 -20.56 -32.76 -12.48
CA GLU A 45 -19.43 -33.26 -11.70
C GLU A 45 -18.08 -32.71 -12.15
N TYR A 46 -17.87 -32.57 -13.46
CA TYR A 46 -16.69 -31.90 -14.00
C TYR A 46 -16.64 -30.44 -13.53
N TRP A 47 -17.75 -29.71 -13.68
CA TRP A 47 -17.82 -28.30 -13.28
C TRP A 47 -17.71 -28.11 -11.76
N ARG A 48 -18.27 -29.02 -10.95
CA ARG A 48 -18.03 -29.05 -9.49
C ARG A 48 -16.56 -29.23 -9.16
N ALA A 49 -15.86 -30.13 -9.85
CA ALA A 49 -14.43 -30.33 -9.64
C ALA A 49 -13.62 -29.07 -10.02
N VAL A 50 -13.99 -28.38 -11.10
CA VAL A 50 -13.38 -27.08 -11.48
C VAL A 50 -13.64 -26.02 -10.40
N ARG A 51 -14.88 -25.94 -9.89
CA ARG A 51 -15.26 -25.01 -8.80
C ARG A 51 -14.41 -25.21 -7.55
N VAL A 52 -14.16 -26.46 -7.18
CA VAL A 52 -13.27 -26.79 -6.04
C VAL A 52 -11.86 -26.25 -6.28
N LYS A 53 -11.29 -26.41 -7.49
CA LYS A 53 -9.95 -25.89 -7.81
C LYS A 53 -9.89 -24.36 -7.84
N ILE A 54 -10.94 -23.68 -8.28
CA ILE A 54 -11.05 -22.22 -8.17
C ILE A 54 -11.09 -21.81 -6.68
N GLY A 55 -11.87 -22.53 -5.85
CA GLY A 55 -11.97 -22.28 -4.41
C GLY A 55 -10.64 -22.47 -3.67
N GLU A 56 -9.88 -23.54 -3.99
CA GLU A 56 -8.53 -23.76 -3.47
C GLU A 56 -7.59 -22.59 -3.80
N GLU A 57 -7.62 -22.08 -5.05
CA GLU A 57 -6.75 -20.97 -5.44
C GLU A 57 -7.18 -19.62 -4.81
N LEU A 58 -8.48 -19.40 -4.62
CA LEU A 58 -9.00 -18.25 -3.85
C LEU A 58 -8.54 -18.31 -2.38
N LEU A 59 -8.56 -19.49 -1.76
CA LEU A 59 -8.03 -19.67 -0.40
C LEU A 59 -6.52 -19.39 -0.34
N ASN A 60 -5.75 -19.88 -1.32
CA ASN A 60 -4.32 -19.60 -1.43
C ASN A 60 -4.05 -18.09 -1.58
N TRP A 61 -4.86 -17.38 -2.36
CA TRP A 61 -4.79 -15.92 -2.50
C TRP A 61 -5.03 -15.21 -1.17
N ASN A 62 -6.05 -15.62 -0.42
CA ASN A 62 -6.34 -15.08 0.89
C ASN A 62 -5.20 -15.34 1.89
N GLN A 63 -4.65 -16.55 1.91
CA GLN A 63 -3.52 -16.90 2.78
C GLN A 63 -2.28 -16.08 2.44
N LYS A 64 -1.89 -15.98 1.16
CA LYS A 64 -0.79 -15.11 0.71
C LYS A 64 -1.02 -13.65 1.09
N GLY A 65 -2.26 -13.17 0.96
CA GLY A 65 -2.64 -11.82 1.39
C GLY A 65 -2.45 -11.61 2.89
N MET A 66 -2.84 -12.58 3.72
CA MET A 66 -2.63 -12.53 5.18
C MET A 66 -1.15 -12.60 5.56
N GLU A 67 -0.37 -13.49 4.94
CA GLU A 67 1.09 -13.61 5.15
C GLU A 67 1.81 -12.31 4.76
N ASN A 68 1.47 -11.74 3.60
CA ASN A 68 2.03 -10.46 3.16
C ASN A 68 1.64 -9.34 4.12
N SER A 69 0.39 -9.26 4.55
CA SER A 69 -0.08 -8.27 5.53
C SER A 69 0.68 -8.37 6.86
N GLN A 70 0.91 -9.59 7.37
CA GLN A 70 1.72 -9.82 8.57
C GLN A 70 3.18 -9.40 8.36
N LYS A 71 3.78 -9.78 7.23
CA LYS A 71 5.15 -9.39 6.89
C LYS A 71 5.31 -7.88 6.80
N THR A 72 4.39 -7.19 6.13
CA THR A 72 4.39 -5.72 6.03
C THR A 72 4.26 -5.06 7.40
N LYS A 73 3.38 -5.58 8.27
CA LYS A 73 3.27 -5.11 9.66
C LYS A 73 4.58 -5.27 10.41
N MET A 74 5.26 -6.43 10.31
CA MET A 74 6.57 -6.64 10.94
C MET A 74 7.63 -5.68 10.39
N VAL A 75 7.66 -5.43 9.08
CA VAL A 75 8.56 -4.44 8.47
C VAL A 75 8.30 -3.05 9.03
N PHE A 76 7.05 -2.64 9.13
CA PHE A 76 6.68 -1.34 9.66
C PHE A 76 7.00 -1.18 11.15
N GLU A 77 6.77 -2.22 11.96
CA GLU A 77 7.18 -2.24 13.38
C GLU A 77 8.70 -2.19 13.54
N THR A 78 9.44 -2.86 12.64
CA THR A 78 10.91 -2.73 12.61
C THR A 78 11.33 -1.30 12.30
N LEU A 79 10.67 -0.62 11.33
CA LEU A 79 10.92 0.78 11.02
C LEU A 79 10.56 1.70 12.20
N LYS A 80 9.45 1.45 12.91
CA LYS A 80 9.09 2.20 14.13
C LYS A 80 10.19 2.16 15.19
N ASN A 81 10.75 0.97 15.40
CA ASN A 81 11.72 0.69 16.44
C ASN A 81 13.18 0.94 16.01
N GLU A 82 13.45 1.21 14.73
CA GLU A 82 14.80 1.52 14.26
C GLU A 82 15.32 2.79 14.97
N PRO A 83 16.53 2.74 15.55
CA PRO A 83 17.10 3.86 16.27
C PRO A 83 17.27 5.07 15.33
N LEU A 84 17.00 6.26 15.86
CA LEU A 84 17.22 7.50 15.11
C LEU A 84 18.69 7.61 14.72
N LYS A 85 18.92 7.85 13.42
CA LYS A 85 20.25 8.18 12.93
C LYS A 85 20.66 9.55 13.45
N VAL A 86 21.96 9.77 13.59
CA VAL A 86 22.53 11.08 13.94
C VAL A 86 21.94 12.14 13.00
N ASN A 87 21.38 13.21 13.56
CA ASN A 87 20.67 14.29 12.86
C ASN A 87 19.30 13.92 12.26
N THR A 88 18.58 12.97 12.83
CA THR A 88 17.16 12.74 12.48
C THR A 88 16.21 13.01 13.65
N THR A 89 15.03 13.54 13.37
CA THR A 89 13.99 13.80 14.37
C THR A 89 12.63 13.30 13.90
N PHE A 90 11.78 12.85 14.82
CA PHE A 90 10.40 12.48 14.50
C PHE A 90 9.52 13.72 14.34
N VAL A 91 8.62 13.69 13.35
CA VAL A 91 7.54 14.68 13.24
C VAL A 91 6.37 14.23 14.10
N LYS A 92 6.02 15.04 15.10
CA LYS A 92 4.92 14.75 16.03
C LYS A 92 3.58 15.30 15.54
N GLU A 93 3.60 16.35 14.74
CA GLU A 93 2.39 17.02 14.25
C GLU A 93 2.01 16.46 12.88
N ILE A 94 1.03 15.56 12.87
CA ILE A 94 0.39 15.02 11.67
C ILE A 94 -1.09 15.40 11.74
N THR A 95 -1.56 16.12 10.73
CA THR A 95 -2.97 16.50 10.65
C THR A 95 -3.70 15.50 9.76
N PHE A 96 -4.75 14.88 10.28
CA PHE A 96 -5.62 14.00 9.49
C PHE A 96 -6.83 14.79 8.99
N GLY A 97 -7.27 14.50 7.76
CA GLY A 97 -8.49 15.06 7.18
C GLY A 97 -9.73 14.74 8.02
N LYS A 98 -10.81 15.49 7.80
CA LYS A 98 -12.09 15.17 8.43
C LYS A 98 -12.63 13.86 7.84
N ASN A 99 -13.20 13.02 8.69
CA ASN A 99 -14.00 11.88 8.25
C ASN A 99 -15.34 12.45 7.76
N ASP A 100 -15.50 12.66 6.46
CA ASP A 100 -16.74 13.22 5.91
C ASP A 100 -17.91 12.25 6.11
N THR A 101 -18.83 12.66 7.00
CA THR A 101 -20.32 12.65 7.01
C THR A 101 -21.16 11.70 6.13
N GLY A 102 -20.61 10.65 5.52
CA GLY A 102 -21.36 9.52 4.96
C GLY A 102 -21.25 8.30 5.85
N ASN A 103 -22.18 7.34 5.75
CA ASN A 103 -22.27 6.11 6.57
C ASN A 103 -20.99 5.21 6.60
N THR A 104 -19.89 5.60 5.95
CA THR A 104 -18.62 4.88 5.87
C THR A 104 -17.52 5.59 6.67
N LYS A 105 -17.18 5.03 7.83
CA LYS A 105 -16.08 5.49 8.69
C LYS A 105 -14.74 5.20 7.99
N LYS A 106 -14.03 6.26 7.58
CA LYS A 106 -12.65 6.15 7.05
C LYS A 106 -11.66 5.71 8.13
N GLU A 107 -10.75 4.82 7.77
CA GLU A 107 -9.67 4.32 8.61
C GLU A 107 -8.47 5.28 8.60
N LYS A 108 -7.76 5.39 9.73
CA LYS A 108 -6.49 6.13 9.77
C LYS A 108 -5.33 5.18 9.46
N PRO A 109 -4.44 5.52 8.52
CA PRO A 109 -3.20 4.77 8.36
C PRO A 109 -2.30 4.94 9.57
N GLU A 110 -1.45 3.96 9.83
CA GLU A 110 -0.36 4.14 10.79
C GLU A 110 0.79 4.85 10.10
N VAL A 111 1.27 5.97 10.66
CA VAL A 111 2.23 6.84 9.98
C VAL A 111 3.46 7.07 10.86
N GLN A 112 4.63 6.96 10.25
CA GLN A 112 5.91 7.34 10.83
C GLN A 112 6.60 8.35 9.90
N ILE A 113 7.05 9.48 10.47
CA ILE A 113 7.70 10.54 9.70
C ILE A 113 8.97 10.97 10.41
N ARG A 114 10.07 10.97 9.66
CA ARG A 114 11.40 11.41 10.10
C ARG A 114 11.86 12.60 9.26
N LYS A 115 12.41 13.62 9.92
CA LYS A 115 13.13 14.72 9.29
C LYS A 115 14.63 14.44 9.37
N LYS A 116 15.32 14.52 8.24
CA LYS A 116 16.78 14.54 8.17
C LYS A 116 17.23 15.99 8.29
N MET A 117 18.14 16.24 9.22
CA MET A 117 18.65 17.57 9.54
C MET A 117 20.11 17.69 9.13
N ARG A 118 20.52 18.91 8.77
CA ARG A 118 21.91 19.26 8.47
C ARG A 118 22.27 20.54 9.21
N GLN A 119 23.46 20.58 9.78
CA GLN A 119 24.02 21.81 10.34
C GLN A 119 24.64 22.65 9.23
N ILE A 120 24.37 23.94 9.24
CA ILE A 120 24.94 24.93 8.32
C ILE A 120 25.52 26.09 9.13
N HIS A 121 26.54 26.75 8.58
CA HIS A 121 27.11 27.95 9.18
C HIS A 121 26.54 29.17 8.45
N VAL A 122 25.84 30.02 9.18
CA VAL A 122 25.29 31.27 8.67
C VAL A 122 25.80 32.39 9.58
N ASN A 123 26.58 33.31 9.02
CA ASN A 123 27.13 34.47 9.74
C ASN A 123 27.84 34.10 11.07
N GLY A 124 28.63 33.03 11.06
CA GLY A 124 29.37 32.55 12.24
C GLY A 124 28.54 31.79 13.28
N LYS A 125 27.22 31.62 13.06
CA LYS A 125 26.34 30.80 13.90
C LYS A 125 26.04 29.46 13.22
N ILE A 126 25.96 28.40 14.02
CA ILE A 126 25.53 27.08 13.55
C ILE A 126 24.00 27.04 13.61
N GLU A 127 23.38 26.88 12.45
CA GLU A 127 21.94 26.68 12.32
C GLU A 127 21.65 25.25 11.85
N THR A 128 20.52 24.70 12.26
CA THR A 128 20.09 23.36 11.84
C THR A 128 18.93 23.50 10.87
N VAL A 129 19.10 22.99 9.65
CA VAL A 129 18.08 23.03 8.59
C VAL A 129 17.60 21.64 8.25
N THR A 130 16.35 21.51 7.82
CA THR A 130 15.83 20.25 7.28
C THR A 130 16.41 20.00 5.90
N GLU A 131 17.15 18.91 5.75
CA GLU A 131 17.74 18.43 4.50
C GLU A 131 16.76 17.55 3.72
N GLY A 132 15.95 16.75 4.42
CA GLY A 132 15.04 15.81 3.78
C GLY A 132 13.99 15.24 4.72
N ILE A 133 13.06 14.50 4.16
CA ILE A 133 11.92 13.90 4.86
C ILE A 133 11.77 12.45 4.43
N GLN A 134 11.50 11.58 5.39
CA GLN A 134 11.16 10.18 5.18
C GLN A 134 9.80 9.89 5.81
N ILE A 135 8.83 9.50 4.98
CA ILE A 135 7.49 9.11 5.38
C ILE A 135 7.31 7.62 5.10
N SER A 136 6.86 6.89 6.10
CA SER A 136 6.35 5.52 5.98
C SER A 136 4.93 5.49 6.51
N ALA A 137 3.98 5.05 5.69
CA ALA A 137 2.57 4.93 6.06
C ALA A 137 2.07 3.53 5.75
N LEU A 138 1.50 2.85 6.75
CA LEU A 138 0.93 1.53 6.64
C LEU A 138 -0.59 1.60 6.51
N TYR A 139 -1.10 0.97 5.46
CA TYR A 139 -2.51 0.81 5.15
C TYR A 139 -2.88 -0.67 5.22
N SER A 140 -3.73 -1.07 6.17
CA SER A 140 -4.10 -2.47 6.37
C SER A 140 -5.00 -2.99 5.26
N ASN A 141 -4.65 -4.08 4.58
CA ASN A 141 -5.48 -4.65 3.50
C ASN A 141 -5.78 -3.64 2.36
N PHE A 142 -4.79 -2.80 2.04
CA PHE A 142 -4.94 -1.75 1.05
C PHE A 142 -5.01 -2.29 -0.38
N GLN A 143 -6.07 -1.91 -1.09
CA GLN A 143 -6.19 -2.06 -2.53
C GLN A 143 -6.45 -0.68 -3.13
N GLY A 144 -5.54 -0.22 -3.99
CA GLY A 144 -5.69 1.07 -4.65
C GLY A 144 -4.36 1.79 -4.88
N LYS A 145 -4.44 3.11 -4.98
CA LYS A 145 -3.30 4.01 -5.19
C LYS A 145 -3.16 4.97 -4.03
N VAL A 146 -1.93 5.26 -3.65
CA VAL A 146 -1.58 6.36 -2.75
C VAL A 146 -0.87 7.42 -3.57
N SER A 147 -1.22 8.68 -3.34
CA SER A 147 -0.66 9.83 -4.06
C SER A 147 -0.22 10.90 -3.06
N TYR A 148 0.68 11.77 -3.50
CA TYR A 148 1.10 12.92 -2.71
C TYR A 148 1.00 14.21 -3.52
N GLN A 149 0.73 15.32 -2.85
CA GLN A 149 0.72 16.65 -3.42
C GLN A 149 1.38 17.64 -2.47
N ILE A 150 2.16 18.57 -3.02
CA ILE A 150 2.71 19.71 -2.27
C ILE A 150 1.88 20.93 -2.63
N LYS A 151 1.20 21.50 -1.64
CA LYS A 151 0.35 22.69 -1.76
C LYS A 151 1.00 23.84 -1.01
N LYS A 152 0.68 25.07 -1.41
CA LYS A 152 1.06 26.26 -0.64
C LYS A 152 0.30 26.24 0.69
N ASN A 153 0.98 26.56 1.79
CA ASN A 153 0.31 26.71 3.08
C ASN A 153 -0.29 28.12 3.17
N GLU A 154 -1.62 28.22 3.22
CA GLU A 154 -2.35 29.50 3.28
C GLU A 154 -2.15 30.22 4.63
N LYS A 155 -1.82 29.49 5.69
CA LYS A 155 -1.62 30.05 7.04
C LYS A 155 -0.18 30.50 7.30
N ASN A 156 0.80 29.89 6.63
CA ASN A 156 2.21 30.22 6.76
C ASN A 156 2.91 30.18 5.40
N LEU A 157 3.23 31.34 4.83
CA LEU A 157 3.85 31.46 3.51
C LEU A 157 5.28 30.88 3.44
N ASN A 158 5.94 30.69 4.59
CA ASN A 158 7.27 30.10 4.67
C ASN A 158 7.27 28.57 4.55
N ASP A 159 6.09 27.95 4.71
CA ASP A 159 5.91 26.51 4.65
C ASP A 159 5.08 26.09 3.43
N SER A 160 5.26 24.85 3.03
CA SER A 160 4.36 24.13 2.14
C SER A 160 3.66 23.01 2.90
N LEU A 161 2.51 22.60 2.40
CA LEU A 161 1.72 21.51 2.94
C LEU A 161 1.88 20.28 2.04
N LEU A 162 2.49 19.23 2.57
CA LEU A 162 2.53 17.93 1.91
C LEU A 162 1.29 17.13 2.33
N VAL A 163 0.45 16.79 1.36
CA VAL A 163 -0.78 16.03 1.54
C VAL A 163 -0.61 14.64 0.93
N ILE A 164 -0.91 13.60 1.71
CA ILE A 164 -0.96 12.20 1.25
C ILE A 164 -2.43 11.79 1.18
N THR A 165 -2.85 11.36 -0.02
CA THR A 165 -4.21 10.91 -0.30
C THR A 165 -4.19 9.46 -0.73
N ALA A 166 -5.05 8.66 -0.10
CA ALA A 166 -5.20 7.23 -0.37
C ALA A 166 -6.62 6.91 -0.88
N SER A 167 -6.93 5.64 -1.10
CA SER A 167 -8.26 5.21 -1.53
C SER A 167 -9.36 5.68 -0.56
N GLU A 168 -10.62 5.70 -1.01
CA GLU A 168 -11.77 6.23 -0.25
C GLU A 168 -11.95 5.64 1.15
N LYS A 169 -11.36 4.47 1.42
CA LYS A 169 -11.39 3.81 2.73
C LYS A 169 -10.53 4.50 3.79
N TYR A 170 -9.54 5.29 3.39
CA TYR A 170 -8.55 5.87 4.30
C TYR A 170 -8.68 7.39 4.42
N THR A 171 -8.42 7.89 5.63
CA THR A 171 -8.34 9.32 5.90
C THR A 171 -7.00 9.85 5.38
N ASP A 172 -7.07 10.90 4.56
CA ASP A 172 -5.90 11.65 4.13
C ASP A 172 -5.15 12.25 5.32
N PHE A 173 -3.83 12.43 5.18
CA PHE A 173 -3.03 13.10 6.19
C PHE A 173 -2.06 14.09 5.56
N GLN A 174 -1.67 15.09 6.35
CA GLN A 174 -0.82 16.17 5.88
C GLN A 174 0.19 16.61 6.93
N ILE A 175 1.33 17.12 6.45
CA ILE A 175 2.39 17.72 7.28
C ILE A 175 2.89 19.03 6.68
N ASN A 176 3.37 19.92 7.55
CA ASN A 176 4.10 21.11 7.12
C ASN A 176 5.55 20.73 6.78
N ILE A 177 6.01 21.19 5.62
CA ILE A 177 7.36 21.00 5.11
C ILE A 177 7.95 22.36 4.69
N PRO A 178 9.28 22.54 4.71
CA PRO A 178 9.91 23.74 4.16
C PRO A 178 9.43 24.03 2.74
N ASN A 179 9.17 25.31 2.43
CA ASN A 179 8.85 25.76 1.08
C ASN A 179 10.09 25.72 0.17
N LYS A 180 10.52 24.50 -0.19
CA LYS A 180 11.68 24.22 -1.04
C LYS A 180 11.33 23.13 -2.05
N SER A 181 11.95 23.18 -3.23
CA SER A 181 11.80 22.13 -4.23
C SER A 181 12.37 20.81 -3.73
N ILE A 182 11.66 19.71 -3.99
CA ILE A 182 12.14 18.36 -3.65
C ILE A 182 13.07 17.82 -4.75
N GLU A 183 14.03 17.00 -4.35
CA GLU A 183 14.86 16.21 -5.24
C GLU A 183 14.17 14.88 -5.54
N THR A 184 13.87 14.65 -6.82
CA THR A 184 13.14 13.47 -7.32
C THR A 184 14.04 12.40 -7.94
N SER A 185 15.36 12.62 -7.93
CA SER A 185 16.32 11.64 -8.42
C SER A 185 16.51 10.47 -7.44
N VAL A 186 16.29 9.23 -7.93
CA VAL A 186 16.56 8.00 -7.17
C VAL A 186 18.02 7.93 -6.72
N ARG A 187 18.96 8.38 -7.56
CA ARG A 187 20.40 8.43 -7.21
C ARG A 187 20.70 9.35 -6.03
N LYS A 188 19.82 10.31 -5.75
CA LYS A 188 19.93 11.26 -4.63
C LYS A 188 18.99 10.91 -3.47
N GLY A 189 18.52 9.66 -3.42
CA GLY A 189 17.74 9.12 -2.31
C GLY A 189 16.23 9.33 -2.40
N PHE A 190 15.70 9.71 -3.56
CA PHE A 190 14.25 9.75 -3.77
C PHE A 190 13.67 8.33 -3.78
N VAL A 191 12.62 8.12 -2.99
CA VAL A 191 11.82 6.89 -2.97
C VAL A 191 10.36 7.28 -2.97
N CYS A 192 9.58 6.69 -3.88
CA CYS A 192 8.12 6.77 -3.88
C CYS A 192 7.57 5.40 -4.28
N SER A 193 7.22 4.58 -3.29
CA SER A 193 6.80 3.19 -3.50
C SER A 193 5.58 2.85 -2.66
N LEU A 194 4.73 1.97 -3.18
CA LEU A 194 3.66 1.32 -2.43
C LEU A 194 3.80 -0.20 -2.63
N GLU A 195 4.12 -0.92 -1.56
CA GLU A 195 4.32 -2.37 -1.58
C GLU A 195 3.50 -3.00 -0.45
N ASP A 196 2.58 -3.91 -0.78
CA ASP A 196 1.77 -4.67 0.18
C ASP A 196 1.13 -3.80 1.29
N GLY A 197 0.66 -2.61 0.94
CA GLY A 197 0.03 -1.65 1.87
C GLY A 197 1.00 -0.72 2.61
N LEU A 198 2.32 -0.87 2.44
CA LEU A 198 3.32 0.07 2.96
C LEU A 198 3.69 1.11 1.90
N PHE A 199 3.27 2.35 2.12
CA PHE A 199 3.68 3.50 1.34
C PHE A 199 4.96 4.10 1.92
N ARG A 200 5.95 4.33 1.06
CA ARG A 200 7.20 5.02 1.40
C ARG A 200 7.39 6.22 0.48
N LEU A 201 7.55 7.41 1.08
CA LEU A 201 7.92 8.64 0.39
C LEU A 201 9.14 9.25 1.08
N HIS A 202 10.30 9.10 0.47
CA HIS A 202 11.57 9.66 0.94
C HIS A 202 12.09 10.65 -0.08
N PHE A 203 12.52 11.81 0.36
CA PHE A 203 13.13 12.81 -0.51
C PHE A 203 14.04 13.74 0.28
N ASN A 204 15.00 14.33 -0.43
CA ASN A 204 15.77 15.47 0.06
C ASN A 204 15.23 16.75 -0.59
N PHE A 205 15.47 17.89 0.04
CA PHE A 205 15.27 19.19 -0.61
C PHE A 205 16.45 19.47 -1.54
N ARG A 206 16.17 20.12 -2.67
CA ARG A 206 17.23 20.68 -3.52
C ARG A 206 17.94 21.78 -2.72
N ASN A 207 19.26 21.74 -2.74
CA ASN A 207 20.11 22.79 -2.19
C ASN A 207 20.04 24.03 -3.07
#